data_AF-A0A939K1L4-F1
#
_entry.id   AF-A0A939K1L4-F1
#
_cell.length_a   1.000
_cell.length_b   1.000
_cell.length_c   1.000
_cell.angle_alpha   90.00
_cell.angle_beta   90.00
_cell.angle_gamma   90.00
#
_symmetry.space_group_name_H-M   'P 1'
#
loop_
_entity.id
_entity.type
_entity.pdbx_description
1 polymer ?
#
loop_
_entity_poly.entity_id
_entity_poly.type
_entity_poly.pdbx_seq_one_letter_code
_entity_poly.pdbx_strand_id
1 'polypeptide(L)'
;MLLTSAVWLYITLICYLAGHALIALVRRFISVDVYPLPWPLFCLLGAAILTNALGYLYLWLPINAVVHVLVAAILVGYAIWKKPFSAWRPTSDTARKAPKNALTRWIWPTVLGLAFLTVLIRSAQLPRLNDTGGYHAPMIEWIRHYAIVPGLANLNYRFGFNNSWFLLNAFFALPLPGAPVTNALANTVSPWHGINGWLLLMGLAYAVTIWQKKPLAWLWAGFMAGLLLVFHWTLASPTPDLPAQLYAGMVLFIWLDNNGFRAKPLGIEAWLCLLFGLAAMTTKLSTVTVLLLPALTLLQALRQRNWPFLTVATITIVLATAYWWAGNMILTGYLVYPTLSPLVDLFSVDWKVPRYLIEQGLFNLTDGTKAGYAGPAWRVGAWVPHWFITRPPLEQVTAVLLAGVPVAAFFGQKRTAHTGKYGQLWALITATVGVTFWFLLAPDLRFGAASVLLLLLLVYGPVAQRLMATLTSSQRQSTFSLLGILLTTSLLTASFKREVISWLLPAPYPNPPLTTVSLGSQTLYLATDRTDVAHGIRGYWSNCYAAPLPCAPYRPPGLQLRGESLGQGFRIN
;
A
#
# COMPACT_ATOMS: atom_id res chain seq x y z
N MET A 1 22.31 2.55 -2.40
CA MET A 1 21.58 3.68 -1.78
C MET A 1 21.50 4.91 -2.69
N LEU A 2 22.59 5.36 -3.30
CA LEU A 2 22.60 6.53 -4.20
C LEU A 2 21.61 6.39 -5.37
N LEU A 3 21.59 5.22 -6.03
CA LEU A 3 20.63 4.96 -7.10
C LEU A 3 19.19 5.04 -6.59
N THR A 4 18.89 4.45 -5.42
CA THR A 4 17.57 4.53 -4.79
C THR A 4 17.13 5.97 -4.56
N SER A 5 18.01 6.83 -4.05
CA SER A 5 17.71 8.26 -3.88
C SER A 5 17.46 8.98 -5.20
N ALA A 6 18.27 8.70 -6.23
CA ALA A 6 18.08 9.29 -7.56
C ALA A 6 16.75 8.86 -8.20
N VAL A 7 16.42 7.57 -8.11
CA VAL A 7 15.13 7.03 -8.57
C VAL A 7 13.97 7.64 -7.79
N TRP A 8 14.10 7.85 -6.48
CA TRP A 8 13.07 8.51 -5.68
C TRP A 8 12.83 9.97 -6.07
N LEU A 9 13.87 10.72 -6.44
CA LEU A 9 13.69 12.08 -6.98
C LEU A 9 12.92 12.04 -8.31
N TYR A 10 13.25 11.08 -9.17
CA TYR A 10 12.54 10.88 -10.44
C TYR A 10 11.06 10.50 -10.22
N ILE A 11 10.78 9.54 -9.34
CA ILE A 11 9.40 9.16 -8.97
C ILE A 11 8.65 10.35 -8.41
N THR A 12 9.28 11.15 -7.53
CA THR A 12 8.68 12.36 -6.97
C THR A 12 8.27 13.33 -8.08
N LEU A 13 9.13 13.56 -9.07
CA LEU A 13 8.82 14.42 -10.21
C LEU A 13 7.61 13.91 -11.01
N ILE A 14 7.64 12.65 -11.43
CA ILE A 14 6.58 12.04 -12.25
C ILE A 14 5.25 12.03 -11.51
N CYS A 15 5.24 11.59 -10.26
CA CYS A 15 4.03 11.56 -9.45
C CYS A 15 3.54 12.98 -9.14
N TYR A 16 4.41 13.94 -8.82
CA TYR A 16 4.01 15.33 -8.61
C TYR A 16 3.29 15.90 -9.84
N LEU A 17 3.84 15.69 -11.05
CA LEU A 17 3.25 16.16 -12.29
C LEU A 17 1.90 15.50 -12.57
N ALA A 18 1.79 14.19 -12.38
CA ALA A 18 0.54 13.45 -12.56
C ALA A 18 -0.55 13.94 -11.58
N GLY A 19 -0.21 14.13 -10.30
CA GLY A 19 -1.14 14.63 -9.29
C GLY A 19 -1.55 16.08 -9.56
N HIS A 20 -0.61 16.93 -9.96
CA HIS A 20 -0.92 18.32 -10.33
C HIS A 20 -1.82 18.40 -11.56
N ALA A 21 -1.58 17.58 -12.59
CA ALA A 21 -2.43 17.50 -13.77
C ALA A 21 -3.86 17.08 -13.41
N LEU A 22 -4.03 16.10 -12.53
CA LEU A 22 -5.34 15.66 -12.07
C LEU A 22 -6.09 16.77 -11.32
N ILE A 23 -5.44 17.44 -10.38
CA ILE A 23 -6.08 18.56 -9.66
C ILE A 23 -6.43 19.70 -10.61
N ALA A 24 -5.56 20.03 -11.57
CA ALA A 24 -5.81 21.05 -12.57
C ALA A 24 -7.04 20.74 -13.44
N LEU A 25 -7.33 19.46 -13.68
CA LEU A 25 -8.51 18.97 -14.38
C LEU A 25 -9.76 19.03 -13.48
N VAL A 26 -9.71 18.40 -12.31
CA VAL A 26 -10.87 18.21 -11.41
C VAL A 26 -11.39 19.53 -10.85
N ARG A 27 -10.50 20.50 -10.58
CA ARG A 27 -10.91 21.83 -10.06
C ARG A 27 -11.85 22.60 -10.99
N ARG A 28 -11.95 22.22 -12.27
CA ARG A 28 -12.90 22.82 -13.22
C ARG A 28 -14.34 22.37 -12.96
N PHE A 29 -14.51 21.26 -12.25
CA PHE A 29 -15.80 20.62 -12.03
C PHE A 29 -16.25 20.63 -10.56
N ILE A 30 -15.33 20.83 -9.61
CA ILE A 30 -15.64 20.95 -8.18
C ILE A 30 -15.38 22.40 -7.72
N SER A 31 -16.46 23.14 -7.44
CA SER A 31 -16.43 24.55 -7.04
C SER A 31 -16.22 24.72 -5.53
N VAL A 32 -14.99 24.55 -5.03
CA VAL A 32 -14.63 24.89 -3.63
C VAL A 32 -13.20 25.41 -3.57
N ASP A 33 -12.94 26.33 -2.61
CA ASP A 33 -11.66 26.98 -2.33
C ASP A 33 -10.47 26.03 -2.45
N VAL A 34 -9.67 26.24 -3.51
CA VAL A 34 -8.40 25.55 -3.71
C VAL A 34 -7.38 26.25 -2.83
N TYR A 35 -7.37 25.92 -1.54
CA TYR A 35 -6.15 26.10 -0.77
C TYR A 35 -5.05 25.29 -1.47
N PRO A 36 -3.83 25.82 -1.68
CA PRO A 36 -2.78 25.05 -2.33
C PRO A 36 -2.53 23.76 -1.55
N LEU A 37 -2.81 22.62 -2.18
CA LEU A 37 -2.55 21.31 -1.60
C LEU A 37 -1.04 21.16 -1.35
N PRO A 38 -0.61 20.54 -0.25
CA PRO A 38 0.82 20.32 -0.01
C PRO A 38 1.46 19.47 -1.13
N TRP A 39 2.70 19.78 -1.51
CA TRP A 39 3.43 19.04 -2.55
C TRP A 39 3.51 17.51 -2.32
N PRO A 40 3.63 16.97 -1.09
CA PRO A 40 3.64 15.53 -0.89
C PRO A 40 2.28 14.91 -1.22
N LEU A 41 1.19 15.65 -1.01
CA LEU A 41 -0.16 15.20 -1.34
C LEU A 41 -0.35 15.10 -2.85
N PHE A 42 0.23 16.03 -3.63
CA PHE A 42 0.28 15.89 -5.09
C PHE A 42 1.04 14.61 -5.51
N CYS A 43 2.14 14.27 -4.84
CA CYS A 43 2.88 13.03 -5.13
C CYS A 43 2.05 11.77 -4.82
N LEU A 44 1.38 11.74 -3.66
CA LEU A 44 0.53 10.62 -3.26
C LEU A 44 -0.66 10.44 -4.21
N LEU A 45 -1.27 11.56 -4.60
CA LEU A 45 -2.34 11.61 -5.59
C LEU A 45 -1.86 11.13 -6.96
N GLY A 46 -0.67 11.59 -7.36
CA GLY A 46 0.03 11.18 -8.57
C GLY A 46 0.25 9.68 -8.66
N ALA A 47 0.74 9.07 -7.57
CA ALA A 47 0.89 7.63 -7.51
C ALA A 47 -0.45 6.90 -7.68
N ALA A 48 -1.52 7.38 -7.04
CA ALA A 48 -2.85 6.78 -7.16
C ALA A 48 -3.41 6.87 -8.59
N ILE A 49 -3.36 8.05 -9.22
CA ILE A 49 -3.89 8.24 -10.58
C ILE A 49 -3.03 7.59 -11.66
N LEU A 50 -1.71 7.63 -11.51
CA LEU A 50 -0.80 6.96 -12.43
C LEU A 50 -1.03 5.45 -12.39
N THR A 51 -1.17 4.88 -11.18
CA THR A 51 -1.55 3.46 -11.03
C THR A 51 -2.84 3.13 -11.76
N ASN A 52 -3.87 3.97 -11.63
CA ASN A 52 -5.15 3.77 -12.31
C ASN A 52 -5.02 3.86 -13.84
N ALA A 53 -4.32 4.87 -14.36
CA ALA A 53 -4.09 5.03 -15.80
C ALA A 53 -3.30 3.85 -16.40
N LEU A 54 -2.27 3.39 -15.70
CA LEU A 54 -1.51 2.20 -16.09
C LEU A 54 -2.38 0.94 -16.11
N GLY A 55 -3.40 0.88 -15.26
CA GLY A 55 -4.36 -0.21 -15.24
C GLY A 55 -5.13 -0.35 -16.55
N TYR A 56 -5.56 0.76 -17.14
CA TYR A 56 -6.20 0.75 -18.47
C TYR A 56 -5.24 0.37 -19.59
N LEU A 57 -3.98 0.83 -19.51
CA LEU A 57 -2.95 0.45 -20.49
C LEU A 57 -2.63 -1.04 -20.39
N TYR A 58 -2.54 -1.58 -19.16
CA TYR A 58 -2.21 -2.98 -18.90
C TYR A 58 -3.19 -3.98 -19.50
N LEU A 59 -4.45 -3.58 -19.70
CA LEU A 59 -5.44 -4.42 -20.37
C LEU A 59 -5.01 -4.81 -21.79
N TRP A 60 -4.17 -4.01 -22.44
CA TRP A 60 -3.83 -4.16 -23.86
C TRP A 60 -2.34 -4.19 -24.14
N LEU A 61 -1.52 -3.62 -23.26
CA LEU A 61 -0.09 -3.41 -23.45
C LEU A 61 0.69 -3.82 -22.21
N PRO A 62 1.89 -4.42 -22.36
CA PRO A 62 2.82 -4.59 -21.25
C PRO A 62 3.30 -3.23 -20.72
N ILE A 63 3.41 -3.10 -19.40
CA ILE A 63 3.95 -1.89 -18.76
C ILE A 63 5.48 -1.98 -18.72
N ASN A 64 6.10 -1.67 -19.85
CA ASN A 64 7.54 -1.74 -20.07
C ASN A 64 8.16 -0.34 -20.26
N ALA A 65 9.43 -0.30 -20.67
CA ALA A 65 10.17 0.95 -20.90
C ALA A 65 9.53 1.86 -21.96
N VAL A 66 8.82 1.31 -22.95
CA VAL A 66 8.14 2.11 -23.98
C VAL A 66 6.97 2.87 -23.36
N VAL A 67 6.11 2.18 -22.60
CA VAL A 67 5.01 2.82 -21.86
C VAL A 67 5.57 3.87 -20.88
N HIS A 68 6.68 3.55 -20.23
CA HIS A 68 7.36 4.48 -19.33
C HIS A 68 7.75 5.79 -20.02
N VAL A 69 8.48 5.71 -21.14
CA VAL A 69 8.94 6.88 -21.90
C VAL A 69 7.76 7.69 -22.42
N LEU A 70 6.72 7.04 -22.94
CA LEU A 70 5.53 7.73 -23.46
C LEU A 70 4.81 8.53 -22.38
N VAL A 71 4.54 7.91 -21.23
CA VAL A 71 3.87 8.59 -20.10
C VAL A 71 4.74 9.71 -19.54
N ALA A 72 6.05 9.47 -19.38
CA ALA A 72 6.99 10.50 -18.92
C ALA A 72 7.04 11.69 -19.89
N ALA A 73 7.07 11.45 -21.20
CA ALA A 73 7.06 12.50 -22.22
C ALA A 73 5.77 13.34 -22.18
N ILE A 74 4.61 12.70 -22.01
CA ILE A 74 3.32 13.40 -21.85
C ILE A 74 3.36 14.31 -20.61
N LEU A 75 3.86 13.83 -19.47
CA LEU A 75 3.94 14.60 -18.23
C LEU A 75 4.97 15.73 -18.32
N VAL A 76 6.09 15.53 -19.00
CA VAL A 76 7.08 16.59 -19.27
C VAL A 76 6.48 17.66 -20.21
N GLY A 77 5.79 17.25 -21.27
CA GLY A 77 5.07 18.18 -22.15
C GLY A 77 4.02 19.01 -21.38
N TYR A 78 3.27 18.37 -20.48
CA TYR A 78 2.38 19.05 -19.54
C TYR A 78 3.14 20.06 -18.65
N ALA A 79 4.30 19.68 -18.10
CA ALA A 79 5.10 20.55 -17.26
C ALA A 79 5.59 21.80 -18.01
N ILE A 80 6.02 21.65 -19.27
CA ILE A 80 6.43 22.76 -20.15
C ILE A 80 5.26 23.70 -20.41
N TRP A 81 4.07 23.14 -20.69
CA TRP A 81 2.87 23.94 -21.00
C TRP A 81 2.30 24.68 -19.78
N LYS A 82 2.09 23.98 -18.67
CA LYS A 82 1.43 24.55 -17.47
C LYS A 82 2.38 25.19 -16.47
N LYS A 83 3.69 24.95 -16.59
CA LYS A 83 4.72 25.44 -15.68
C LYS A 83 4.32 25.27 -14.20
N PRO A 84 3.94 24.06 -13.74
CA PRO A 84 3.40 23.84 -12.39
C PRO A 84 4.37 24.30 -11.29
N PHE A 85 5.67 24.33 -11.59
CA PHE A 85 6.72 24.79 -10.69
C PHE A 85 6.79 26.32 -10.53
N SER A 86 6.19 27.13 -11.41
CA SER A 86 6.27 28.60 -11.31
C SER A 86 5.50 29.17 -10.11
N ALA A 87 4.51 28.42 -9.61
CA ALA A 87 3.80 28.73 -8.37
C ALA A 87 4.48 28.15 -7.12
N TRP A 88 5.54 27.36 -7.29
CA TRP A 88 6.30 26.80 -6.17
C TRP A 88 7.14 27.90 -5.53
N ARG A 89 6.51 28.66 -4.64
CA ARG A 89 7.22 29.46 -3.66
C ARG A 89 7.53 28.52 -2.50
N PRO A 90 8.81 28.23 -2.18
CA PRO A 90 9.12 27.66 -0.89
C PRO A 90 8.45 28.58 0.12
N THR A 91 7.49 28.08 0.89
CA THR A 91 6.85 28.88 1.93
C THR A 91 7.93 29.25 2.94
N SER A 92 8.55 30.41 2.75
CA SER A 92 9.54 30.99 3.66
C SER A 92 8.96 31.19 5.06
N ASP A 93 7.62 31.16 5.19
CA ASP A 93 6.90 31.20 6.46
C ASP A 93 7.13 29.97 7.35
N THR A 94 7.38 28.78 6.78
CA THR A 94 7.75 27.61 7.60
C THR A 94 9.17 27.71 8.17
N ALA A 95 10.07 28.45 7.52
CA ALA A 95 11.41 28.75 8.05
C ALA A 95 11.40 29.93 9.04
N ARG A 96 10.43 30.86 8.94
CA ARG A 96 10.35 32.08 9.77
C ARG A 96 9.76 31.88 11.17
N LYS A 97 9.07 30.78 11.45
CA LYS A 97 8.68 30.40 12.82
C LYS A 97 9.57 29.30 13.39
N ALA A 98 10.89 29.42 13.18
CA ALA A 98 11.85 28.54 13.84
C ALA A 98 11.65 28.65 15.37
N PRO A 99 11.63 27.53 16.10
CA PRO A 99 11.55 27.60 17.55
C PRO A 99 12.72 28.42 18.08
N LYS A 100 12.44 29.39 18.96
CA LYS A 100 13.43 30.35 19.48
C LYS A 100 14.60 29.66 20.20
N ASN A 101 14.38 28.44 20.70
CA ASN A 101 15.40 27.65 21.37
C ASN A 101 16.27 26.89 20.37
N ALA A 102 17.59 27.08 20.46
CA ALA A 102 18.60 26.45 19.61
C ALA A 102 18.49 24.92 19.57
N LEU A 103 18.13 24.28 20.68
CA LEU A 103 17.97 22.81 20.77
C LEU A 103 16.83 22.30 19.88
N THR A 104 15.66 22.90 19.95
CA THR A 104 14.48 22.54 19.13
C THR A 104 14.66 22.85 17.64
N ARG A 105 15.57 23.77 17.28
CA ARG A 105 15.89 24.11 15.89
C ARG A 105 16.56 22.95 15.15
N TRP A 106 17.39 22.17 15.86
CA TRP A 106 18.12 21.05 15.27
C TRP A 106 17.43 19.70 15.45
N ILE A 107 16.57 19.56 16.46
CA ILE A 107 15.99 18.26 16.83
C ILE A 107 15.08 17.66 15.74
N TRP A 108 14.23 18.47 15.10
CA TRP A 108 13.32 18.02 14.06
C TRP A 108 14.04 17.65 12.75
N PRO A 109 14.99 18.46 12.24
CA PRO A 109 15.88 18.04 11.16
C PRO A 109 16.60 16.74 11.46
N THR A 110 17.08 16.53 12.69
CA THR A 110 17.74 15.28 13.09
C THR A 110 16.78 14.09 13.04
N VAL A 111 15.57 14.20 13.61
CA VAL A 111 14.55 13.13 13.53
C VAL A 111 14.22 12.78 12.08
N LEU A 112 14.01 13.80 11.24
CA LEU A 112 13.69 13.60 9.82
C LEU A 112 14.86 13.01 9.03
N GLY A 113 16.09 13.45 9.32
CA GLY A 113 17.31 12.89 8.74
C GLY A 113 17.50 11.43 9.12
N LEU A 114 17.31 11.07 10.39
CA LEU A 114 17.39 9.69 10.87
C LEU A 114 16.27 8.82 10.28
N ALA A 115 15.05 9.34 10.18
CA ALA A 115 13.94 8.65 9.52
C ALA A 115 14.24 8.41 8.04
N PHE A 116 14.74 9.43 7.33
CA PHE A 116 15.16 9.32 5.93
C PHE A 116 16.25 8.26 5.75
N LEU A 117 17.31 8.29 6.56
CA LEU A 117 18.38 7.30 6.51
C LEU A 117 17.87 5.88 6.80
N THR A 118 17.01 5.72 7.81
CA THR A 118 16.39 4.43 8.13
C THR A 118 15.61 3.89 6.94
N VAL A 119 14.75 4.73 6.34
CA VAL A 119 13.93 4.34 5.19
C VAL A 119 14.79 4.02 3.97
N LEU A 120 15.83 4.84 3.70
CA LEU A 120 16.75 4.63 2.59
C LEU A 120 17.53 3.32 2.71
N ILE A 121 18.11 3.04 3.89
CA ILE A 121 18.85 1.81 4.14
C ILE A 121 17.93 0.60 3.99
N ARG A 122 16.77 0.62 4.64
CA ARG A 122 15.79 -0.48 4.59
C ARG A 122 15.22 -0.74 3.20
N SER A 123 15.12 0.28 2.36
CA SER A 123 14.64 0.13 0.98
C SER A 123 15.73 -0.31 0.01
N ALA A 124 17.01 -0.21 0.40
CA ALA A 124 18.14 -0.67 -0.39
C ALA A 124 18.62 -2.08 0.00
N GLN A 125 18.08 -2.65 1.08
CA GLN A 125 18.36 -4.01 1.57
C GLN A 125 17.69 -5.09 0.73
N LEU A 126 18.02 -6.36 1.01
CA LEU A 126 17.36 -7.49 0.38
C LEU A 126 15.87 -7.52 0.75
N PRO A 127 14.96 -7.75 -0.19
CA PRO A 127 13.54 -7.96 0.12
C PRO A 127 13.35 -9.17 1.03
N ARG A 128 12.76 -8.98 2.21
CA ARG A 128 12.63 -10.03 3.24
C ARG A 128 11.28 -10.70 3.31
N LEU A 129 10.25 -10.05 2.76
CA LEU A 129 8.92 -10.61 2.82
C LEU A 129 8.83 -11.79 1.85
N ASN A 130 8.45 -12.97 2.34
CA ASN A 130 8.43 -14.18 1.51
C ASN A 130 7.47 -14.08 0.32
N ASP A 131 6.39 -13.30 0.47
CA ASP A 131 5.47 -12.98 -0.63
C ASP A 131 6.17 -12.32 -1.84
N THR A 132 7.32 -11.68 -1.61
CA THR A 132 8.10 -11.00 -2.66
C THR A 132 8.52 -11.98 -3.74
N GLY A 133 9.17 -13.07 -3.33
CA GLY A 133 9.62 -14.12 -4.23
C GLY A 133 8.49 -15.03 -4.69
N GLY A 134 7.47 -15.22 -3.84
CA GLY A 134 6.34 -16.10 -4.13
C GLY A 134 5.36 -15.55 -5.16
N TYR A 135 5.10 -14.23 -5.19
CA TYR A 135 4.23 -13.63 -6.22
C TYR A 135 4.42 -12.14 -6.52
N HIS A 136 5.03 -11.32 -5.65
CA HIS A 136 5.12 -9.88 -5.94
C HIS A 136 6.03 -9.60 -7.14
N ALA A 137 7.29 -10.05 -7.08
CA ALA A 137 8.24 -9.88 -8.16
C ALA A 137 7.81 -10.64 -9.43
N PRO A 138 7.34 -11.91 -9.37
CA PRO A 138 6.84 -12.60 -10.55
C PRO A 138 5.65 -11.88 -11.22
N MET A 139 4.71 -11.34 -10.44
CA MET A 139 3.58 -10.59 -11.01
C MET A 139 4.03 -9.28 -11.67
N ILE A 140 5.01 -8.59 -11.08
CA ILE A 140 5.62 -7.40 -11.70
C ILE A 140 6.27 -7.78 -13.05
N GLU A 141 6.97 -8.91 -13.13
CA GLU A 141 7.55 -9.38 -14.39
C GLU A 141 6.48 -9.73 -15.44
N TRP A 142 5.36 -10.36 -15.04
CA TRP A 142 4.23 -10.58 -15.94
C TRP A 142 3.67 -9.28 -16.51
N ILE A 143 3.49 -8.26 -15.67
CA ILE A 143 3.01 -6.92 -16.08
C ILE A 143 3.99 -6.25 -17.06
N ARG A 144 5.30 -6.46 -16.90
CA ARG A 144 6.34 -5.86 -17.77
C ARG A 144 6.45 -6.54 -19.13
N HIS A 145 6.14 -7.83 -19.23
CA HIS A 145 6.37 -8.60 -20.46
C HIS A 145 5.12 -8.86 -21.28
N TYR A 146 3.94 -8.89 -20.64
CA TYR A 146 2.68 -9.20 -21.30
C TYR A 146 1.62 -8.16 -20.98
N ALA A 147 0.70 -7.93 -21.92
CA ALA A 147 -0.62 -7.43 -21.58
C ALA A 147 -1.31 -8.41 -20.61
N ILE A 148 -2.40 -8.00 -19.99
CA ILE A 148 -3.10 -8.84 -19.02
C ILE A 148 -3.41 -10.25 -19.56
N VAL A 149 -3.00 -11.28 -18.81
CA VAL A 149 -2.97 -12.66 -19.28
C VAL A 149 -4.22 -13.42 -18.78
N PRO A 150 -5.07 -13.97 -19.68
CA PRO A 150 -6.24 -14.74 -19.27
C PRO A 150 -5.90 -15.94 -18.39
N GLY A 151 -6.59 -16.09 -17.26
CA GLY A 151 -6.42 -17.24 -16.37
C GLY A 151 -5.04 -17.36 -15.74
N LEU A 152 -4.27 -16.27 -15.63
CA LEU A 152 -2.94 -16.30 -15.01
C LEU A 152 -2.98 -16.84 -13.57
N ALA A 153 -4.11 -16.68 -12.88
CA ALA A 153 -4.32 -17.25 -11.55
C ALA A 153 -4.36 -18.79 -11.54
N ASN A 154 -4.57 -19.45 -12.68
CA ASN A 154 -4.43 -20.90 -12.78
C ASN A 154 -2.98 -21.35 -12.60
N LEU A 155 -1.99 -20.55 -13.02
CA LEU A 155 -0.57 -20.84 -12.82
C LEU A 155 -0.18 -20.71 -11.34
N ASN A 156 -0.66 -19.65 -10.69
CA ASN A 156 -0.49 -19.41 -9.26
C ASN A 156 -1.66 -18.55 -8.78
N TYR A 157 -2.47 -19.07 -7.86
CA TYR A 157 -3.69 -18.42 -7.39
C TYR A 157 -3.49 -16.97 -6.90
N ARG A 158 -2.28 -16.60 -6.45
CA ARG A 158 -1.95 -15.25 -5.97
C ARG A 158 -1.86 -14.22 -7.09
N PHE A 159 -1.62 -14.64 -8.34
CA PHE A 159 -1.67 -13.75 -9.50
C PHE A 159 -3.09 -13.23 -9.78
N GLY A 160 -4.11 -13.89 -9.22
CA GLY A 160 -5.49 -13.43 -9.27
C GLY A 160 -5.83 -12.30 -8.32
N PHE A 161 -4.96 -11.93 -7.37
CA PHE A 161 -5.26 -10.86 -6.40
C PHE A 161 -5.40 -9.47 -7.03
N ASN A 162 -4.92 -9.29 -8.27
CA ASN A 162 -5.08 -8.08 -9.05
C ASN A 162 -4.72 -6.78 -8.26
N ASN A 163 -3.60 -6.82 -7.53
CA ASN A 163 -3.18 -5.69 -6.70
C ASN A 163 -2.69 -4.55 -7.60
N SER A 164 -3.41 -3.42 -7.61
CA SER A 164 -3.11 -2.31 -8.51
C SER A 164 -1.70 -1.74 -8.30
N TRP A 165 -1.16 -1.80 -7.08
CA TRP A 165 0.19 -1.29 -6.76
C TRP A 165 1.31 -1.92 -7.60
N PHE A 166 1.14 -3.17 -8.06
CA PHE A 166 2.15 -3.81 -8.90
C PHE A 166 2.33 -3.12 -10.27
N LEU A 167 1.31 -2.42 -10.76
CA LEU A 167 1.40 -1.61 -11.99
C LEU A 167 2.40 -0.47 -11.83
N LEU A 168 2.37 0.22 -10.70
CA LEU A 168 3.30 1.31 -10.41
C LEU A 168 4.72 0.76 -10.17
N ASN A 169 4.84 -0.41 -9.53
CA ASN A 169 6.13 -1.09 -9.38
C ASN A 169 6.70 -1.47 -10.75
N ALA A 170 5.92 -2.07 -11.64
CA ALA A 170 6.33 -2.40 -13.00
C ALA A 170 6.74 -1.16 -13.81
N PHE A 171 5.99 -0.06 -13.66
CA PHE A 171 6.31 1.20 -14.32
C PHE A 171 7.65 1.79 -13.88
N PHE A 172 8.02 1.66 -12.60
CA PHE A 172 9.29 2.15 -12.07
C PHE A 172 10.36 1.05 -11.90
N ALA A 173 10.14 -0.14 -12.44
CA ALA A 173 11.06 -1.27 -12.46
C ALA A 173 12.20 -1.03 -13.47
N LEU A 174 12.97 0.03 -13.24
CA LEU A 174 14.14 0.36 -14.06
C LEU A 174 15.22 -0.72 -13.88
N PRO A 175 15.91 -1.13 -14.96
CA PRO A 175 16.99 -2.11 -14.87
C PRO A 175 18.15 -1.52 -14.04
N LEU A 176 18.67 -2.32 -13.10
CA LEU A 176 19.86 -1.97 -12.32
C LEU A 176 21.15 -2.05 -13.17
N PRO A 177 21.96 -0.97 -13.26
CA PRO A 177 23.23 -0.99 -13.99
C PRO A 177 24.18 -2.05 -13.42
N GLY A 178 24.82 -2.85 -14.28
CA GLY A 178 25.85 -3.81 -13.88
C GLY A 178 25.35 -5.07 -13.16
N ALA A 179 24.04 -5.34 -13.14
CA ALA A 179 23.56 -6.65 -12.68
C ALA A 179 24.06 -7.73 -13.66
N PRO A 180 24.68 -8.82 -13.19
CA PRO A 180 25.11 -9.90 -14.07
C PRO A 180 23.88 -10.43 -14.81
N VAL A 181 23.98 -10.48 -16.15
CA VAL A 181 23.05 -11.23 -17.00
C VAL A 181 23.23 -12.68 -16.61
N THR A 182 22.38 -13.18 -15.72
CA THR A 182 22.52 -14.55 -15.21
C THR A 182 21.72 -15.47 -16.11
N ASN A 183 22.49 -16.25 -16.87
CA ASN A 183 22.12 -17.26 -17.87
C ASN A 183 21.90 -16.69 -19.28
N ALA A 184 22.60 -17.28 -20.26
CA ALA A 184 22.53 -16.97 -21.69
C ALA A 184 21.12 -17.12 -22.33
N LEU A 185 20.12 -17.51 -21.54
CA LEU A 185 18.72 -17.69 -21.93
C LEU A 185 17.75 -16.76 -21.18
N ALA A 186 18.23 -15.81 -20.37
CA ALA A 186 17.38 -14.80 -19.73
C ALA A 186 18.11 -13.47 -19.53
N ASN A 187 17.85 -12.50 -20.40
CA ASN A 187 18.31 -11.11 -20.29
C ASN A 187 17.59 -10.32 -19.19
N THR A 188 17.45 -10.85 -17.97
CA THR A 188 16.74 -10.16 -16.89
C THR A 188 17.73 -9.57 -15.88
N VAL A 189 18.04 -8.28 -16.08
CA VAL A 189 18.61 -7.43 -15.04
C VAL A 189 17.56 -7.30 -13.92
N SER A 190 17.94 -7.61 -12.67
CA SER A 190 17.03 -7.43 -11.51
C SER A 190 16.47 -6.01 -11.50
N PRO A 191 15.13 -5.84 -11.50
CA PRO A 191 14.56 -4.50 -11.47
C PRO A 191 14.71 -3.86 -10.09
N TRP A 192 14.64 -2.53 -10.07
CA TRP A 192 14.53 -1.75 -8.84
C TRP A 192 13.18 -1.97 -8.14
N HIS A 193 13.17 -2.08 -6.81
CA HIS A 193 12.00 -2.50 -6.01
C HIS A 193 11.69 -1.64 -4.76
N GLY A 194 12.36 -0.49 -4.61
CA GLY A 194 12.30 0.35 -3.41
C GLY A 194 11.18 1.40 -3.35
N ILE A 195 10.05 1.22 -4.05
CA ILE A 195 8.99 2.25 -4.14
C ILE A 195 8.24 2.46 -2.83
N ASN A 196 8.14 1.42 -1.99
CA ASN A 196 7.45 1.48 -0.71
C ASN A 196 8.13 2.45 0.27
N GLY A 197 9.47 2.51 0.26
CA GLY A 197 10.22 3.51 1.02
C GLY A 197 9.92 4.94 0.58
N TRP A 198 9.86 5.20 -0.73
CA TRP A 198 9.47 6.51 -1.26
C TRP A 198 8.07 6.93 -0.79
N LEU A 199 7.10 6.01 -0.86
CA LEU A 199 5.73 6.29 -0.44
C LEU A 199 5.66 6.65 1.06
N LEU A 200 6.39 5.93 1.91
CA LEU A 200 6.48 6.23 3.34
C LEU A 200 7.08 7.62 3.57
N LEU A 201 8.12 8.00 2.82
CA LEU A 201 8.70 9.34 2.87
C LEU A 201 7.72 10.43 2.45
N MET A 202 6.87 10.19 1.44
CA MET A 202 5.82 11.15 1.06
C MET A 202 4.78 11.32 2.19
N GLY A 203 4.43 10.26 2.90
CA GLY A 203 3.58 10.32 4.09
C GLY A 203 4.22 11.11 5.25
N LEU A 204 5.52 10.90 5.50
CA LEU A 204 6.29 11.66 6.49
C LEU A 204 6.46 13.12 6.09
N ALA A 205 6.76 13.40 4.82
CA ALA A 205 6.83 14.76 4.29
C ALA A 205 5.48 15.46 4.41
N TYR A 206 4.37 14.77 4.15
CA TYR A 206 3.03 15.31 4.38
C TYR A 206 2.85 15.72 5.85
N ALA A 207 3.26 14.87 6.80
CA ALA A 207 3.22 15.18 8.23
C ALA A 207 3.95 16.48 8.57
N VAL A 208 5.15 16.70 8.00
CA VAL A 208 5.92 17.94 8.16
C VAL A 208 5.17 19.14 7.56
N THR A 209 4.60 19.00 6.37
CA THR A 209 3.94 20.12 5.69
C THR A 209 2.67 20.61 6.39
N ILE A 210 1.96 19.72 7.07
CA ILE A 210 0.73 20.03 7.82
C ILE A 210 1.01 20.34 9.31
N TRP A 211 2.23 20.08 9.79
CA TRP A 211 2.64 20.34 11.16
C TRP A 211 2.39 21.80 11.52
N GLN A 212 1.76 22.04 12.67
CA GLN A 212 1.30 23.37 13.15
C GLN A 212 0.27 24.09 12.27
N LYS A 213 0.00 23.64 11.03
CA LYS A 213 -1.05 24.19 10.15
C LYS A 213 -2.41 23.53 10.37
N LYS A 214 -2.41 22.27 10.79
CA LYS A 214 -3.62 21.48 11.06
C LYS A 214 -3.67 21.05 12.52
N PRO A 215 -4.81 21.17 13.22
CA PRO A 215 -4.94 20.76 14.61
C PRO A 215 -4.74 19.25 14.82
N LEU A 216 -4.99 18.45 13.78
CA LEU A 216 -4.83 16.99 13.80
C LEU A 216 -3.49 16.50 13.24
N ALA A 217 -2.52 17.39 12.96
CA ALA A 217 -1.22 16.98 12.44
C ALA A 217 -0.50 15.94 13.31
N TRP A 218 -0.70 15.99 14.64
CA TRP A 218 -0.16 15.00 15.58
C TRP A 218 -0.71 13.59 15.34
N LEU A 219 -1.99 13.46 14.92
CA LEU A 219 -2.62 12.18 14.65
C LEU A 219 -1.98 11.54 13.42
N TRP A 220 -1.79 12.32 12.36
CA TRP A 220 -1.09 11.85 11.16
C TRP A 220 0.38 11.52 11.43
N ALA A 221 1.09 12.35 12.21
CA ALA A 221 2.48 12.07 12.58
C ALA A 221 2.60 10.77 13.41
N GLY A 222 1.71 10.57 14.39
CA GLY A 222 1.65 9.33 15.17
C GLY A 222 1.31 8.11 14.29
N PHE A 223 0.39 8.28 13.34
CA PHE A 223 0.05 7.25 12.36
C PHE A 223 1.26 6.87 11.50
N MET A 224 1.99 7.84 10.97
CA MET A 224 3.20 7.60 10.18
C MET A 224 4.33 6.97 10.99
N ALA A 225 4.49 7.34 12.27
CA ALA A 225 5.43 6.68 13.16
C ALA A 225 5.05 5.20 13.39
N GLY A 226 3.76 4.92 13.54
CA GLY A 226 3.22 3.55 13.60
C GLY A 226 3.47 2.77 12.31
N LEU A 227 3.21 3.36 11.14
CA LEU A 227 3.52 2.73 9.85
C LEU A 227 5.01 2.44 9.69
N LEU A 228 5.88 3.38 10.08
CA LEU A 228 7.32 3.15 10.07
C LEU A 228 7.68 1.95 10.96
N LEU A 229 7.13 1.88 12.18
CA LEU A 229 7.36 0.76 13.10
C LEU A 229 6.89 -0.58 12.52
N VAL A 230 5.72 -0.63 11.89
CA VAL A 230 5.15 -1.87 11.31
C VAL A 230 5.89 -2.31 10.04
N PHE A 231 6.20 -1.38 9.13
CA PHE A 231 6.65 -1.69 7.78
C PHE A 231 8.16 -1.52 7.53
N HIS A 232 8.94 -1.02 8.49
CA HIS A 232 10.38 -0.75 8.28
C HIS A 232 11.16 -1.94 7.70
N TRP A 233 10.76 -3.18 7.98
CA TRP A 233 11.46 -4.39 7.55
C TRP A 233 11.00 -4.93 6.18
N THR A 234 9.93 -4.38 5.61
CA THR A 234 9.37 -4.76 4.30
C THR A 234 9.52 -3.66 3.24
N LEU A 235 10.28 -2.60 3.49
CA LEU A 235 10.37 -1.44 2.58
C LEU A 235 11.05 -1.75 1.24
N ALA A 236 11.96 -2.74 1.22
CA ALA A 236 12.54 -3.28 -0.01
C ALA A 236 11.61 -4.26 -0.75
N SER A 237 10.57 -4.78 -0.09
CA SER A 237 9.59 -5.63 -0.74
C SER A 237 8.54 -4.76 -1.44
N PRO A 238 8.18 -5.06 -2.70
CA PRO A 238 7.11 -4.36 -3.42
C PRO A 238 5.70 -4.76 -2.95
N THR A 239 5.53 -4.99 -1.64
CA THR A 239 4.27 -5.43 -1.04
C THR A 239 3.17 -4.37 -1.20
N PRO A 240 1.91 -4.77 -1.49
CA PRO A 240 0.77 -3.87 -1.51
C PRO A 240 0.28 -3.47 -0.11
N ASP A 241 0.87 -4.02 0.96
CA ASP A 241 0.40 -3.78 2.33
C ASP A 241 0.54 -2.31 2.72
N LEU A 242 1.77 -1.76 2.73
CA LEU A 242 2.03 -0.36 3.07
C LEU A 242 1.19 0.65 2.27
N PRO A 243 1.14 0.60 0.91
CA PRO A 243 0.35 1.57 0.14
C PRO A 243 -1.14 1.50 0.47
N ALA A 244 -1.71 0.31 0.62
CA ALA A 244 -3.11 0.17 1.02
C ALA A 244 -3.38 0.80 2.39
N GLN A 245 -2.53 0.53 3.38
CA GLN A 245 -2.70 1.09 4.73
C GLN A 245 -2.48 2.61 4.76
N LEU A 246 -1.54 3.14 4.00
CA LEU A 246 -1.30 4.58 3.91
C LEU A 246 -2.48 5.31 3.26
N TYR A 247 -3.02 4.79 2.15
CA TYR A 247 -4.21 5.37 1.51
C TYR A 247 -5.45 5.28 2.39
N ALA A 248 -5.69 4.14 3.06
CA ALA A 248 -6.77 4.02 4.03
C ALA A 248 -6.61 5.03 5.20
N GLY A 249 -5.37 5.22 5.67
CA GLY A 249 -5.04 6.24 6.66
C GLY A 249 -5.36 7.65 6.17
N MET A 250 -5.08 7.97 4.90
CA MET A 250 -5.41 9.27 4.30
C MET A 250 -6.92 9.54 4.32
N VAL A 251 -7.75 8.55 3.99
CA VAL A 251 -9.22 8.69 4.05
C VAL A 251 -9.66 9.08 5.45
N LEU A 252 -9.20 8.34 6.46
CA LEU A 252 -9.55 8.56 7.86
C LEU A 252 -9.06 9.93 8.36
N PHE A 253 -7.83 10.32 7.99
CA PHE A 253 -7.27 11.62 8.37
C PHE A 253 -8.05 12.79 7.75
N ILE A 254 -8.30 12.76 6.43
CA ILE A 254 -9.03 13.82 5.73
C ILE A 254 -10.46 13.93 6.28
N TRP A 255 -11.11 12.80 6.58
CA TRP A 255 -12.43 12.76 7.20
C TRP A 255 -12.44 13.45 8.58
N LEU A 256 -11.47 13.12 9.44
CA LEU A 256 -11.35 13.69 10.78
C LEU A 256 -11.03 15.18 10.75
N ASP A 257 -10.09 15.60 9.89
CA ASP A 257 -9.69 17.02 9.74
C ASP A 257 -10.85 17.90 9.24
N ASN A 258 -11.80 17.30 8.53
CA ASN A 258 -13.00 17.97 8.05
C ASN A 258 -14.27 17.66 8.86
N ASN A 259 -14.14 16.98 10.01
CA ASN A 259 -15.26 16.62 10.88
C ASN A 259 -16.43 15.94 10.12
N GLY A 260 -16.10 15.00 9.23
CA GLY A 260 -17.06 14.29 8.39
C GLY A 260 -17.88 15.18 7.46
N PHE A 261 -17.34 16.35 7.09
CA PHE A 261 -17.91 17.31 6.15
C PHE A 261 -19.28 17.90 6.55
N ARG A 262 -19.71 17.71 7.81
CA ARG A 262 -21.06 18.11 8.25
C ARG A 262 -21.33 19.61 8.18
N ALA A 263 -20.30 20.44 8.37
CA ALA A 263 -20.41 21.90 8.41
C ALA A 263 -19.71 22.59 7.23
N LYS A 264 -19.20 21.83 6.25
CA LYS A 264 -18.46 22.35 5.10
C LYS A 264 -19.14 21.89 3.80
N PRO A 265 -19.09 22.69 2.73
CA PRO A 265 -19.48 22.21 1.41
C PRO A 265 -18.58 21.04 1.00
N LEU A 266 -19.15 20.08 0.27
CA LEU A 266 -18.41 18.95 -0.28
C LEU A 266 -17.52 19.44 -1.42
N GLY A 267 -16.23 19.55 -1.12
CA GLY A 267 -15.19 20.04 -2.02
C GLY A 267 -14.12 19.02 -2.35
N ILE A 268 -12.92 19.53 -2.63
CA ILE A 268 -11.78 18.71 -3.05
C ILE A 268 -11.40 17.67 -2.00
N GLU A 269 -11.47 17.99 -0.71
CA GLU A 269 -11.15 17.05 0.37
C GLU A 269 -12.12 15.86 0.43
N ALA A 270 -13.42 16.08 0.19
CA ALA A 270 -14.40 15.00 0.14
C ALA A 270 -14.16 14.08 -1.06
N TRP A 271 -13.76 14.65 -2.19
CA TRP A 271 -13.35 13.88 -3.37
C TRP A 271 -12.03 13.12 -3.15
N LEU A 272 -11.05 13.72 -2.46
CA LEU A 272 -9.80 13.04 -2.09
C LEU A 272 -10.07 11.84 -1.15
N CYS A 273 -11.01 11.96 -0.19
CA CYS A 273 -11.46 10.82 0.62
C CYS A 273 -11.97 9.66 -0.26
N LEU A 274 -12.78 9.95 -1.29
CA LEU A 274 -13.27 8.94 -2.21
C LEU A 274 -12.13 8.30 -3.01
N LEU A 275 -11.28 9.12 -3.63
CA LEU A 275 -10.20 8.64 -4.49
C LEU A 275 -9.18 7.80 -3.73
N PHE A 276 -8.73 8.23 -2.55
CA PHE A 276 -7.81 7.43 -1.74
C PHE A 276 -8.46 6.16 -1.19
N GLY A 277 -9.77 6.18 -0.91
CA GLY A 277 -10.50 4.98 -0.51
C GLY A 277 -10.53 3.94 -1.62
N LEU A 278 -10.80 4.38 -2.86
CA LEU A 278 -10.78 3.51 -4.03
C LEU A 278 -9.36 2.99 -4.32
N ALA A 279 -8.34 3.86 -4.24
CA ALA A 279 -6.95 3.46 -4.41
C ALA A 279 -6.48 2.46 -3.34
N ALA A 280 -6.93 2.60 -2.08
CA ALA A 280 -6.67 1.64 -1.02
C ALA A 280 -7.29 0.28 -1.37
N MET A 281 -8.57 0.26 -1.76
CA MET A 281 -9.31 -0.96 -2.10
C MET A 281 -8.71 -1.70 -3.29
N THR A 282 -8.41 -1.03 -4.41
CA THR A 282 -7.82 -1.68 -5.59
C THR A 282 -6.40 -2.16 -5.34
N THR A 283 -5.69 -1.51 -4.41
CA THR A 283 -4.37 -1.97 -3.98
C THR A 283 -4.47 -3.22 -3.12
N LYS A 284 -5.44 -3.25 -2.19
CA LYS A 284 -5.71 -4.41 -1.34
C LYS A 284 -7.14 -4.40 -0.83
N LEU A 285 -7.88 -5.46 -1.17
CA LEU A 285 -9.29 -5.61 -0.82
C LEU A 285 -9.56 -5.58 0.70
N SER A 286 -8.56 -5.92 1.54
CA SER A 286 -8.72 -5.86 3.00
C SER A 286 -8.97 -4.47 3.57
N THR A 287 -8.77 -3.41 2.78
CA THR A 287 -9.06 -2.02 3.16
C THR A 287 -10.47 -1.54 2.77
N VAL A 288 -11.30 -2.41 2.19
CA VAL A 288 -12.67 -2.08 1.74
C VAL A 288 -13.52 -1.44 2.84
N THR A 289 -13.28 -1.77 4.11
CA THR A 289 -14.00 -1.21 5.26
C THR A 289 -13.86 0.31 5.36
N VAL A 290 -12.75 0.88 4.86
CA VAL A 290 -12.53 2.35 4.87
C VAL A 290 -13.51 3.08 3.94
N LEU A 291 -14.10 2.39 2.96
CA LEU A 291 -15.08 2.96 2.04
C LEU A 291 -16.41 3.34 2.71
N LEU A 292 -16.63 2.95 3.97
CA LEU A 292 -17.76 3.44 4.77
C LEU A 292 -17.80 4.97 4.79
N LEU A 293 -16.64 5.63 4.95
CA LEU A 293 -16.55 7.08 5.06
C LEU A 293 -16.90 7.82 3.75
N PRO A 294 -16.30 7.48 2.59
CA PRO A 294 -16.74 8.07 1.33
C PRO A 294 -18.17 7.66 0.95
N ALA A 295 -18.67 6.49 1.35
CA ALA A 295 -20.09 6.19 1.15
C ALA A 295 -20.98 7.20 1.91
N LEU A 296 -20.61 7.58 3.13
CA LEU A 296 -21.30 8.64 3.88
C LEU A 296 -21.19 10.00 3.20
N THR A 297 -20.05 10.35 2.57
CA THR A 297 -19.95 11.62 1.83
C THR A 297 -20.87 11.65 0.61
N LEU A 298 -21.01 10.52 -0.11
CA LEU A 298 -21.96 10.40 -1.22
C LEU A 298 -23.40 10.52 -0.74
N LEU A 299 -23.76 9.88 0.37
CA LEU A 299 -25.09 10.00 0.98
C LEU A 299 -25.39 11.44 1.41
N GLN A 300 -24.40 12.16 1.95
CA GLN A 300 -24.53 13.59 2.26
C GLN A 300 -24.74 14.40 0.97
N ALA A 301 -23.99 14.13 -0.10
CA ALA A 301 -24.12 14.83 -1.37
C ALA A 301 -25.51 14.61 -2.01
N LEU A 302 -26.03 13.39 -1.94
CA LEU A 302 -27.40 13.05 -2.38
C LEU A 302 -28.44 13.83 -1.58
N ARG A 303 -28.33 13.87 -0.25
CA ARG A 303 -29.25 14.63 0.61
C ARG A 303 -29.20 16.13 0.35
N GLN A 304 -28.01 16.65 0.05
CA GLN A 304 -27.80 18.06 -0.30
C GLN A 304 -28.13 18.38 -1.77
N ARG A 305 -28.51 17.37 -2.58
CA ARG A 305 -28.72 17.50 -4.03
C ARG A 305 -27.51 18.14 -4.75
N ASN A 306 -26.29 17.85 -4.28
CA ASN A 306 -25.06 18.33 -4.90
C ASN A 306 -24.71 17.46 -6.12
N TRP A 307 -25.46 17.65 -7.20
CA TRP A 307 -25.29 16.91 -8.46
C TRP A 307 -23.91 17.06 -9.09
N PRO A 308 -23.27 18.25 -9.12
CA PRO A 308 -21.92 18.37 -9.67
C PRO A 308 -20.91 17.46 -8.96
N PHE A 309 -20.93 17.44 -7.62
CA PHE A 309 -20.06 16.55 -6.85
C PHE A 309 -20.38 15.07 -7.14
N LEU A 310 -21.67 14.70 -7.19
CA LEU A 310 -22.09 13.34 -7.49
C LEU A 310 -21.64 12.89 -8.88
N THR A 311 -21.76 13.72 -9.90
CA THR A 311 -21.28 13.41 -11.26
C THR A 311 -19.77 13.14 -11.26
N VAL A 312 -18.98 14.02 -10.65
CA VAL A 312 -17.52 13.83 -10.55
C VAL A 312 -17.17 12.59 -9.74
N ALA A 313 -17.89 12.34 -8.65
CA ALA A 313 -17.70 11.15 -7.82
C ALA A 313 -18.04 9.85 -8.56
N THR A 314 -19.14 9.80 -9.30
CA THR A 314 -19.53 8.65 -10.12
C THR A 314 -18.49 8.38 -11.21
N ILE A 315 -18.06 9.41 -11.93
CA ILE A 315 -16.96 9.29 -12.92
C ILE A 315 -15.70 8.75 -12.24
N THR A 316 -15.36 9.26 -11.06
CA THR A 316 -14.20 8.80 -10.30
C THR A 316 -14.31 7.34 -9.91
N ILE A 317 -15.48 6.89 -9.43
CA ILE A 317 -15.72 5.47 -9.07
C ILE A 317 -15.54 4.59 -10.30
N VAL A 318 -16.23 4.91 -11.41
CA VAL A 318 -16.16 4.12 -12.64
C VAL A 318 -14.73 4.06 -13.17
N LEU A 319 -14.05 5.20 -13.28
CA LEU A 319 -12.68 5.24 -13.77
C LEU A 319 -11.71 4.52 -12.81
N ALA A 320 -11.92 4.61 -11.50
CA ALA A 320 -11.08 3.94 -10.52
C ALA A 320 -11.21 2.41 -10.55
N THR A 321 -12.39 1.86 -10.86
CA THR A 321 -12.68 0.43 -10.68
C THR A 321 -12.90 -0.36 -11.96
N ALA A 322 -13.25 0.26 -13.10
CA ALA A 322 -13.61 -0.49 -14.30
C ALA A 322 -12.47 -1.37 -14.83
N TYR A 323 -11.25 -0.83 -14.96
CA TYR A 323 -10.08 -1.64 -15.35
C TYR A 323 -9.79 -2.75 -14.34
N TRP A 324 -10.05 -2.51 -13.04
CA TRP A 324 -9.77 -3.46 -11.98
C TRP A 324 -10.74 -4.64 -12.03
N TRP A 325 -12.04 -4.40 -12.27
CA TRP A 325 -13.00 -5.49 -12.49
C TRP A 325 -12.74 -6.25 -13.78
N ALA A 326 -12.45 -5.54 -14.88
CA ALA A 326 -12.03 -6.19 -16.13
C ALA A 326 -10.79 -7.07 -15.90
N GLY A 327 -9.82 -6.57 -15.13
CA GLY A 327 -8.61 -7.31 -14.82
C GLY A 327 -8.84 -8.55 -13.97
N ASN A 328 -9.71 -8.49 -12.96
CA ASN A 328 -10.10 -9.67 -12.20
C ASN A 328 -10.76 -10.72 -13.10
N MET A 329 -11.67 -10.29 -13.98
CA MET A 329 -12.36 -11.18 -14.90
C MET A 329 -11.39 -11.88 -15.87
N ILE A 330 -10.42 -11.14 -16.42
CA ILE A 330 -9.42 -11.72 -17.32
C ILE A 330 -8.47 -12.65 -16.55
N LEU A 331 -7.90 -12.20 -15.42
CA LEU A 331 -6.91 -12.97 -14.66
C LEU A 331 -7.49 -14.26 -14.04
N THR A 332 -8.78 -14.26 -13.71
CA THR A 332 -9.37 -15.31 -12.85
C THR A 332 -10.67 -15.93 -13.36
N GLY A 333 -11.41 -15.24 -14.22
CA GLY A 333 -12.78 -15.62 -14.57
C GLY A 333 -13.85 -15.17 -13.56
N TYR A 334 -13.50 -14.38 -12.55
CA TYR A 334 -14.42 -13.83 -11.54
C TYR A 334 -14.33 -12.29 -11.49
N LEU A 335 -15.42 -11.61 -11.14
CA LEU A 335 -15.42 -10.14 -10.97
C LEU A 335 -14.65 -9.69 -9.72
N VAL A 336 -14.69 -10.49 -8.67
CA VAL A 336 -13.97 -10.26 -7.40
C VAL A 336 -13.30 -11.57 -7.03
N TYR A 337 -12.04 -11.50 -6.60
CA TYR A 337 -11.23 -12.69 -6.28
C TYR A 337 -10.31 -12.40 -5.08
N PRO A 338 -10.00 -13.40 -4.21
CA PRO A 338 -10.54 -14.75 -4.19
C PRO A 338 -11.88 -14.80 -3.45
N THR A 339 -12.87 -15.53 -3.99
CA THR A 339 -14.17 -15.74 -3.34
C THR A 339 -14.87 -16.95 -3.92
N LEU A 340 -15.65 -17.62 -3.08
CA LEU A 340 -16.51 -18.75 -3.46
C LEU A 340 -17.99 -18.34 -3.53
N SER A 341 -18.29 -17.05 -3.34
CA SER A 341 -19.66 -16.56 -3.31
C SER A 341 -20.30 -16.70 -4.70
N PRO A 342 -21.43 -17.43 -4.83
CA PRO A 342 -22.15 -17.55 -6.09
C PRO A 342 -22.64 -16.19 -6.64
N LEU A 343 -22.81 -15.19 -5.78
CA LEU A 343 -23.33 -13.86 -6.16
C LEU A 343 -22.40 -13.07 -7.10
N VAL A 344 -21.11 -13.43 -7.13
CA VAL A 344 -20.10 -12.76 -7.97
C VAL A 344 -19.52 -13.70 -9.02
N ASP A 345 -20.01 -14.93 -9.05
CA ASP A 345 -19.71 -15.91 -10.08
C ASP A 345 -20.74 -15.82 -11.22
N LEU A 346 -20.56 -14.82 -12.10
CA LEU A 346 -21.53 -14.48 -13.13
C LEU A 346 -21.17 -15.01 -14.53
N PHE A 347 -19.95 -15.52 -14.72
CA PHE A 347 -19.41 -15.83 -16.04
C PHE A 347 -18.85 -17.25 -16.13
N SER A 348 -18.96 -17.84 -17.31
CA SER A 348 -18.44 -19.18 -17.61
C SER A 348 -17.45 -19.10 -18.76
N VAL A 349 -16.19 -18.80 -18.43
CA VAL A 349 -15.07 -18.71 -19.39
C VAL A 349 -14.17 -19.94 -19.30
N ASP A 350 -13.47 -20.29 -20.38
CA ASP A 350 -12.64 -21.50 -20.46
C ASP A 350 -11.37 -21.45 -19.60
N TRP A 351 -10.95 -20.26 -19.15
CA TRP A 351 -9.79 -20.06 -18.27
C TRP A 351 -10.16 -19.82 -16.80
N LYS A 352 -11.42 -20.06 -16.43
CA LYS A 352 -11.92 -19.76 -15.09
C LYS A 352 -11.18 -20.58 -14.02
N VAL A 353 -10.79 -19.92 -12.94
CA VAL A 353 -10.05 -20.57 -11.85
C VAL A 353 -10.95 -21.62 -11.18
N PRO A 354 -10.48 -22.88 -11.06
CA PRO A 354 -11.28 -23.94 -10.47
C PRO A 354 -11.44 -23.74 -8.96
N ARG A 355 -12.60 -24.17 -8.46
CA ARG A 355 -13.02 -24.00 -7.06
C ARG A 355 -11.98 -24.49 -6.04
N TYR A 356 -11.34 -25.65 -6.29
CA TYR A 356 -10.36 -26.21 -5.37
C TYR A 356 -9.15 -25.28 -5.16
N LEU A 357 -8.74 -24.54 -6.20
CA LEU A 357 -7.61 -23.62 -6.12
C LEU A 357 -7.98 -22.36 -5.31
N ILE A 358 -9.23 -21.92 -5.38
CA ILE A 358 -9.77 -20.81 -4.60
C ILE A 358 -9.91 -21.20 -3.12
N GLU A 359 -10.52 -22.35 -2.83
CA GLU A 359 -10.67 -22.89 -1.47
C GLU A 359 -9.31 -22.97 -0.78
N GLN A 360 -8.32 -23.45 -1.52
CA GLN A 360 -6.95 -23.52 -1.08
C GLN A 360 -6.33 -22.14 -0.86
N GLY A 361 -6.49 -21.21 -1.79
CA GLY A 361 -6.01 -19.84 -1.62
C GLY A 361 -6.58 -19.18 -0.36
N LEU A 362 -7.88 -19.36 -0.11
CA LEU A 362 -8.56 -18.86 1.08
C LEU A 362 -8.04 -19.51 2.37
N PHE A 363 -7.90 -20.84 2.38
CA PHE A 363 -7.31 -21.58 3.50
C PHE A 363 -5.92 -21.03 3.87
N ASN A 364 -5.09 -20.75 2.87
CA ASN A 364 -3.73 -20.27 3.09
C ASN A 364 -3.68 -18.82 3.58
N LEU A 365 -4.65 -18.00 3.21
CA LEU A 365 -4.78 -16.62 3.71
C LEU A 365 -5.27 -16.60 5.17
N THR A 366 -6.28 -17.40 5.51
CA THR A 366 -6.90 -17.38 6.86
C THR A 366 -6.13 -18.23 7.87
N ASP A 367 -5.86 -19.49 7.54
CA ASP A 367 -5.38 -20.45 8.53
C ASP A 367 -3.88 -20.29 8.74
N GLY A 368 -3.17 -19.89 7.67
CA GLY A 368 -1.76 -19.50 7.72
C GLY A 368 -1.48 -18.31 8.65
N THR A 369 -2.47 -17.43 8.89
CA THR A 369 -2.32 -16.28 9.80
C THR A 369 -2.84 -16.53 11.21
N LYS A 370 -3.80 -17.45 11.39
CA LYS A 370 -4.40 -17.76 12.70
C LYS A 370 -3.70 -18.86 13.48
N ALA A 371 -3.16 -19.90 12.83
CA ALA A 371 -2.57 -21.02 13.56
C ALA A 371 -1.56 -21.88 12.79
N GLY A 372 -1.50 -21.83 11.46
CA GLY A 372 -0.67 -22.74 10.65
C GLY A 372 -1.07 -24.21 10.80
N TYR A 373 -1.67 -24.81 9.77
CA TYR A 373 -1.98 -26.27 9.66
C TYR A 373 -2.64 -26.96 10.88
N ALA A 374 -3.21 -26.24 11.83
CA ALA A 374 -3.80 -26.82 13.03
C ALA A 374 -5.31 -27.07 12.87
N GLY A 375 -5.69 -27.94 11.94
CA GLY A 375 -7.01 -28.60 11.88
C GLY A 375 -8.27 -27.73 12.10
N PRO A 376 -9.45 -28.33 12.37
CA PRO A 376 -10.68 -27.58 12.62
C PRO A 376 -10.69 -27.05 14.05
N ALA A 377 -9.86 -26.06 14.36
CA ALA A 377 -9.90 -25.32 15.62
C ALA A 377 -10.40 -23.88 15.40
N TRP A 378 -11.50 -23.71 14.66
CA TRP A 378 -12.26 -22.46 14.59
C TRP A 378 -12.92 -22.05 15.92
N ARG A 379 -12.70 -22.82 16.99
CA ARG A 379 -13.07 -22.42 18.35
C ARG A 379 -12.16 -21.27 18.77
N VAL A 380 -12.74 -20.09 18.98
CA VAL A 380 -12.02 -18.86 19.42
C VAL A 380 -11.12 -19.13 20.62
N GLY A 381 -11.55 -19.96 21.57
CA GLY A 381 -10.76 -20.34 22.75
C GLY A 381 -9.49 -21.16 22.47
N ALA A 382 -9.33 -21.76 21.29
CA ALA A 382 -8.16 -22.55 20.93
C ALA A 382 -7.15 -21.74 20.08
N TRP A 383 -7.62 -21.06 19.02
CA TRP A 383 -6.71 -20.39 18.10
C TRP A 383 -6.22 -19.03 18.61
N VAL A 384 -7.01 -18.27 19.38
CA VAL A 384 -6.60 -16.92 19.85
C VAL A 384 -5.40 -16.99 20.81
N PRO A 385 -5.37 -17.87 21.84
CA PRO A 385 -4.19 -18.02 22.69
C PRO A 385 -2.95 -18.40 21.89
N HIS A 386 -3.08 -19.38 20.98
CA HIS A 386 -1.99 -19.82 20.11
C HIS A 386 -1.48 -18.71 19.18
N TRP A 387 -2.39 -17.99 18.52
CA TRP A 387 -2.07 -16.83 17.70
C TRP A 387 -1.28 -15.80 18.51
N PHE A 388 -1.76 -15.43 19.70
CA PHE A 388 -1.13 -14.45 20.56
C PHE A 388 0.29 -14.85 20.96
N ILE A 389 0.51 -16.08 21.43
CA ILE A 389 1.86 -16.53 21.86
C ILE A 389 2.84 -16.70 20.70
N THR A 390 2.35 -16.96 19.47
CA THR A 390 3.20 -17.10 18.28
C THR A 390 3.50 -15.77 17.58
N ARG A 391 2.88 -14.66 18.01
CA ARG A 391 3.14 -13.34 17.44
C ARG A 391 4.43 -12.71 17.97
N PRO A 392 5.11 -11.86 17.17
CA PRO A 392 6.20 -11.03 17.67
C PRO A 392 5.76 -10.10 18.81
N PRO A 393 6.67 -9.66 19.69
CA PRO A 393 6.33 -8.81 20.85
C PRO A 393 5.55 -7.53 20.50
N LEU A 394 5.86 -6.88 19.37
CA LEU A 394 5.14 -5.69 18.90
C LEU A 394 3.65 -5.98 18.68
N GLU A 395 3.33 -7.11 18.07
CA GLU A 395 1.97 -7.52 17.77
C GLU A 395 1.22 -7.96 19.04
N GLN A 396 1.91 -8.62 19.98
CA GLN A 396 1.36 -8.94 21.30
C GLN A 396 0.98 -7.68 22.07
N VAL A 397 1.88 -6.68 22.15
CA VAL A 397 1.58 -5.38 22.78
C VAL A 397 0.40 -4.70 22.09
N THR A 398 0.36 -4.74 20.76
CA THR A 398 -0.75 -4.18 19.97
C THR A 398 -2.07 -4.87 20.31
N ALA A 399 -2.09 -6.20 20.43
CA ALA A 399 -3.27 -6.97 20.81
C ALA A 399 -3.75 -6.63 22.24
N VAL A 400 -2.84 -6.47 23.20
CA VAL A 400 -3.17 -6.02 24.57
C VAL A 400 -3.77 -4.61 24.57
N LEU A 401 -3.18 -3.69 23.80
CA LEU A 401 -3.74 -2.33 23.63
C LEU A 401 -5.13 -2.36 22.99
N LEU A 402 -5.37 -3.24 22.00
CA LEU A 402 -6.69 -3.40 21.40
C LEU A 402 -7.71 -3.95 22.41
N ALA A 403 -7.33 -4.91 23.25
CA ALA A 403 -8.19 -5.42 24.32
C ALA A 403 -8.55 -4.34 25.36
N GLY A 404 -7.65 -3.38 25.59
CA GLY A 404 -7.86 -2.24 26.48
C GLY A 404 -8.73 -1.11 25.89
N VAL A 405 -9.10 -1.16 24.61
CA VAL A 405 -9.88 -0.10 23.93
C VAL A 405 -11.17 0.25 24.67
N PRO A 406 -12.03 -0.69 25.13
CA PRO A 406 -13.26 -0.33 25.85
C PRO A 406 -12.99 0.47 27.13
N VAL A 407 -11.98 0.07 27.90
CA VAL A 407 -11.55 0.74 29.14
C VAL A 407 -11.00 2.13 28.83
N ALA A 408 -10.10 2.22 27.86
CA ALA A 408 -9.50 3.49 27.44
C ALA A 408 -10.53 4.44 26.83
N ALA A 409 -11.52 3.92 26.10
CA ALA A 409 -12.64 4.71 25.56
C ALA A 409 -13.49 5.28 26.68
N PHE A 410 -13.77 4.52 27.75
CA PHE A 410 -14.49 4.97 28.93
C PHE A 410 -13.77 6.16 29.62
N PHE A 411 -12.48 6.03 29.93
CA PHE A 411 -11.69 7.11 30.53
C PHE A 411 -11.37 8.25 29.54
N GLY A 412 -11.37 7.96 28.25
CA GLY A 412 -11.09 8.87 27.16
C GLY A 412 -12.22 9.85 26.82
N GLN A 413 -13.44 9.67 27.38
CA GLN A 413 -14.65 10.41 26.99
C GLN A 413 -14.61 11.95 27.15
N LYS A 414 -13.66 12.56 27.89
CA LYS A 414 -13.46 14.03 27.82
C LYS A 414 -12.80 14.42 26.48
N ARG A 415 -13.66 14.67 25.49
CA ARG A 415 -13.43 15.03 24.09
C ARG A 415 -12.09 15.74 23.81
N THR A 416 -11.42 15.31 22.73
CA THR A 416 -10.48 16.17 22.01
C THR A 416 -11.25 17.35 21.42
N ALA A 417 -11.01 18.55 21.97
CA ALA A 417 -11.81 19.76 21.70
C ALA A 417 -11.92 20.16 20.21
N HIS A 418 -11.02 19.68 19.35
CA HIS A 418 -10.91 20.09 17.95
C HIS A 418 -11.64 19.19 16.95
N THR A 419 -12.34 18.17 17.43
CA THR A 419 -12.89 17.12 16.58
C THR A 419 -14.38 17.00 16.89
N GLY A 420 -15.23 17.27 15.88
CA GLY A 420 -16.66 17.24 16.10
C GLY A 420 -17.18 15.81 16.27
N LYS A 421 -18.27 15.69 17.03
CA LYS A 421 -18.83 14.39 17.43
C LYS A 421 -19.11 13.45 16.25
N TYR A 422 -19.54 14.01 15.11
CA TYR A 422 -19.92 13.23 13.95
C TYR A 422 -18.70 12.62 13.24
N GLY A 423 -17.66 13.41 12.99
CA GLY A 423 -16.43 12.93 12.37
C GLY A 423 -15.77 11.83 13.19
N GLN A 424 -15.67 12.02 14.51
CA GLN A 424 -15.11 11.02 15.43
C GLN A 424 -15.89 9.73 15.45
N LEU A 425 -17.21 9.81 15.59
CA LEU A 425 -18.08 8.64 15.72
C LEU A 425 -17.90 7.70 14.52
N TRP A 426 -18.01 8.24 13.31
CA TRP A 426 -17.90 7.42 12.10
C TRP A 426 -16.47 6.94 11.84
N ALA A 427 -15.44 7.70 12.22
CA ALA A 427 -14.07 7.23 12.16
C ALA A 427 -13.83 6.06 13.13
N LEU A 428 -14.36 6.13 14.35
CA LEU A 428 -14.31 5.03 15.33
C LEU A 428 -15.06 3.81 14.82
N ILE A 429 -16.29 3.97 14.32
CA ILE A 429 -17.07 2.86 13.73
C ILE A 429 -16.29 2.21 12.59
N THR A 430 -15.76 3.01 11.67
CA THR A 430 -14.97 2.51 10.52
C THR A 430 -13.74 1.75 10.98
N ALA A 431 -12.99 2.30 11.93
CA ALA A 431 -11.77 1.67 12.45
C ALA A 431 -12.11 0.38 13.23
N THR A 432 -13.17 0.36 14.03
CA THR A 432 -13.63 -0.85 14.73
C THR A 432 -14.06 -1.93 13.75
N VAL A 433 -14.89 -1.60 12.75
CA VAL A 433 -15.28 -2.55 11.69
C VAL A 433 -14.04 -3.08 10.96
N GLY A 434 -13.08 -2.21 10.65
CA GLY A 434 -11.81 -2.60 10.05
C GLY A 434 -10.96 -3.54 10.92
N VAL A 435 -10.86 -3.28 12.22
CA VAL A 435 -10.15 -4.14 13.19
C VAL A 435 -10.86 -5.48 13.35
N THR A 436 -12.19 -5.49 13.43
CA THR A 436 -12.98 -6.74 13.49
C THR A 436 -12.79 -7.56 12.22
N PHE A 437 -12.89 -6.93 11.04
CA PHE A 437 -12.65 -7.58 9.76
C PHE A 437 -11.24 -8.18 9.67
N TRP A 438 -10.23 -7.40 10.05
CA TRP A 438 -8.83 -7.86 10.11
C TRP A 438 -8.66 -9.06 11.04
N PHE A 439 -9.15 -8.96 12.27
CA PHE A 439 -8.96 -9.98 13.30
C PHE A 439 -9.63 -11.31 12.94
N LEU A 440 -10.84 -11.23 12.35
CA LEU A 440 -11.61 -12.40 11.97
C LEU A 440 -11.09 -13.09 10.71
N LEU A 441 -10.44 -12.38 9.79
CA LEU A 441 -9.99 -12.96 8.53
C LEU A 441 -8.51 -13.32 8.54
N ALA A 442 -7.64 -12.36 8.79
CA ALA A 442 -6.20 -12.55 8.68
C ALA A 442 -5.44 -11.64 9.68
N PRO A 443 -5.30 -12.06 10.95
CA PRO A 443 -4.78 -11.24 12.04
C PRO A 443 -3.25 -11.09 12.03
N ASP A 444 -2.66 -10.80 10.87
CA ASP A 444 -1.29 -10.30 10.73
C ASP A 444 -1.35 -8.77 10.67
N LEU A 445 -0.64 -8.08 11.57
CA LEU A 445 -0.74 -6.63 11.75
C LEU A 445 -0.55 -5.84 10.44
N ARG A 446 0.26 -6.35 9.50
CA ARG A 446 0.50 -5.68 8.21
C ARG A 446 -0.76 -5.53 7.35
N PHE A 447 -1.76 -6.39 7.54
CA PHE A 447 -3.01 -6.40 6.75
C PHE A 447 -4.07 -5.43 7.26
N GLY A 448 -4.00 -5.01 8.53
CA GLY A 448 -4.98 -4.15 9.19
C GLY A 448 -4.41 -2.88 9.82
N ALA A 449 -3.12 -2.57 9.59
CA ALA A 449 -2.40 -1.52 10.31
C ALA A 449 -3.11 -0.16 10.31
N ALA A 450 -3.76 0.25 9.23
CA ALA A 450 -4.51 1.51 9.15
C ALA A 450 -5.59 1.58 10.23
N SER A 451 -6.46 0.55 10.26
CA SER A 451 -7.58 0.48 11.19
C SER A 451 -7.10 0.32 12.64
N VAL A 452 -6.10 -0.54 12.86
CA VAL A 452 -5.50 -0.78 14.19
C VAL A 452 -4.85 0.48 14.74
N LEU A 453 -3.91 1.07 14.00
CA LEU A 453 -3.16 2.25 14.45
C LEU A 453 -4.09 3.44 14.70
N LEU A 454 -5.06 3.68 13.82
CA LEU A 454 -5.98 4.80 13.98
C LEU A 454 -6.97 4.59 15.13
N LEU A 455 -7.47 3.37 15.34
CA LEU A 455 -8.29 3.08 16.52
C LEU A 455 -7.51 3.37 17.81
N LEU A 456 -6.28 2.87 17.90
CA LEU A 456 -5.41 3.10 19.05
C LEU A 456 -5.12 4.60 19.24
N LEU A 457 -4.79 5.33 18.18
CA LEU A 457 -4.51 6.76 18.27
C LEU A 457 -5.75 7.59 18.65
N LEU A 458 -6.94 7.22 18.16
CA LEU A 458 -8.18 7.93 18.50
C LEU A 458 -8.59 7.72 19.96
N VAL A 459 -8.34 6.54 20.50
CA VAL A 459 -8.74 6.16 21.87
C VAL A 459 -7.69 6.57 22.90
N TYR A 460 -6.42 6.27 22.65
CA TYR A 460 -5.31 6.54 23.57
C TYR A 460 -4.67 7.92 23.37
N GLY A 461 -4.77 8.52 22.17
CA GLY A 461 -4.22 9.84 21.89
C GLY A 461 -4.73 10.95 22.83
N PRO A 462 -6.05 11.05 23.09
CA PRO A 462 -6.59 11.99 24.07
C PRO A 462 -6.05 11.75 25.50
N VAL A 463 -5.86 10.49 25.89
CA VAL A 463 -5.29 10.13 27.21
C VAL A 463 -3.84 10.62 27.29
N ALA A 464 -3.03 10.34 26.27
CA ALA A 464 -1.66 10.83 26.19
C ALA A 464 -1.59 12.36 26.20
N GLN A 465 -2.49 13.04 25.49
CA GLN A 465 -2.57 14.51 25.50
C GLN A 465 -2.89 15.08 26.88
N ARG A 466 -3.78 14.44 27.65
CA ARG A 466 -4.07 14.86 29.03
C ARG A 466 -2.89 14.65 29.96
N LEU A 467 -2.22 13.49 29.86
CA LEU A 467 -1.00 13.22 30.63
C LEU A 467 0.10 14.24 30.32
N MET A 468 0.21 14.65 29.05
CA MET A 468 1.15 15.68 28.61
C MET A 468 0.64 17.12 28.80
N ALA A 469 -0.58 17.35 29.29
CA ALA A 469 -1.14 18.69 29.40
C ALA A 469 -0.44 19.54 30.48
N THR A 470 0.16 18.87 31.47
CA THR A 470 0.98 19.49 32.52
C THR A 470 2.35 19.95 32.00
N LEU A 471 2.77 19.47 30.83
CA LEU A 471 4.04 19.84 30.20
C LEU A 471 3.90 21.14 29.41
N THR A 472 4.91 22.00 29.49
CA THR A 472 5.03 23.18 28.62
C THR A 472 5.10 22.77 27.16
N SER A 473 4.78 23.70 26.24
CA SER A 473 4.89 23.45 24.79
C SER A 473 6.30 23.00 24.38
N SER A 474 7.34 23.56 24.98
CA SER A 474 8.74 23.16 24.76
C SER A 474 8.99 21.73 25.24
N GLN A 475 8.55 21.37 26.44
CA GLN A 475 8.72 20.01 26.98
C GLN A 475 8.01 18.97 26.10
N ARG A 476 6.77 19.22 25.68
CA ARG A 476 6.04 18.32 24.77
C ARG A 476 6.79 18.08 23.46
N GLN A 477 7.30 19.15 22.85
CA GLN A 477 8.10 19.04 21.61
C GLN A 477 9.37 18.23 21.86
N SER A 478 10.09 18.45 22.96
CA SER A 478 11.26 17.67 23.33
C SER A 478 10.92 16.19 23.56
N THR A 479 9.80 15.87 24.23
CA THR A 479 9.36 14.48 24.43
C THR A 479 9.06 13.77 23.11
N PHE A 480 8.28 14.39 22.21
CA PHE A 480 8.02 13.80 20.89
C PHE A 480 9.29 13.62 20.06
N SER A 481 10.21 14.59 20.15
CA SER A 481 11.47 14.53 19.43
C SER A 481 12.38 13.43 19.98
N LEU A 482 12.46 13.28 21.31
CA LEU A 482 13.21 12.20 21.95
C LEU A 482 12.65 10.83 21.57
N LEU A 483 11.32 10.66 21.61
CA LEU A 483 10.66 9.42 21.16
C LEU A 483 10.93 9.14 19.68
N GLY A 484 10.90 10.17 18.84
CA GLY A 484 11.25 10.08 17.42
C GLY A 484 12.71 9.67 17.20
N ILE A 485 13.65 10.26 17.94
CA ILE A 485 15.07 9.90 17.92
C ILE A 485 15.22 8.45 18.37
N LEU A 486 14.68 8.06 19.53
CA LEU A 486 14.78 6.69 20.06
C LEU A 486 14.22 5.64 19.09
N LEU A 487 13.06 5.92 18.49
CA LEU A 487 12.46 5.05 17.49
C LEU A 487 13.39 4.92 16.27
N THR A 488 13.79 6.04 15.68
CA THR A 488 14.58 6.04 14.44
C THR A 488 15.99 5.47 14.67
N THR A 489 16.67 5.77 15.78
CA THR A 489 17.97 5.20 16.11
C THR A 489 17.89 3.70 16.41
N SER A 490 16.85 3.23 17.09
CA SER A 490 16.61 1.80 17.32
C SER A 490 16.43 1.05 15.99
N LEU A 491 15.57 1.57 15.11
CA LEU A 491 15.33 0.97 13.79
C LEU A 491 16.57 1.03 12.89
N LEU A 492 17.32 2.13 12.94
CA LEU A 492 18.57 2.32 12.22
C LEU A 492 19.63 1.32 12.71
N THR A 493 19.80 1.16 14.03
CA THR A 493 20.71 0.18 14.63
C THR A 493 20.33 -1.24 14.22
N ALA A 494 19.04 -1.57 14.23
CA ALA A 494 18.54 -2.84 13.72
C ALA A 494 18.75 -3.02 12.20
N SER A 495 19.06 -1.95 11.46
CA SER A 495 19.37 -2.00 10.03
C SER A 495 20.81 -2.43 9.79
N PHE A 496 21.76 -1.90 10.56
CA PHE A 496 23.19 -2.24 10.49
C PHE A 496 23.51 -3.65 11.01
N LYS A 497 22.76 -4.16 11.99
CA LYS A 497 23.01 -5.49 12.57
C LYS A 497 22.69 -6.67 11.63
N ARG A 498 21.99 -6.45 10.51
CA ARG A 498 21.36 -7.54 9.75
C ARG A 498 22.00 -7.84 8.40
N GLU A 499 22.51 -6.85 7.68
CA GLU A 499 23.02 -7.01 6.31
C GLU A 499 24.13 -6.00 6.01
N VAL A 500 25.01 -6.36 5.06
CA VAL A 500 26.02 -5.44 4.49
C VAL A 500 25.31 -4.37 3.67
N ILE A 501 25.66 -3.11 3.92
CA ILE A 501 25.05 -1.96 3.24
C ILE A 501 25.73 -1.73 1.90
N SER A 502 24.95 -1.74 0.82
CA SER A 502 25.40 -1.29 -0.48
C SER A 502 25.12 0.20 -0.70
N TRP A 503 26.19 0.99 -0.75
CA TRP A 503 26.13 2.45 -0.91
C TRP A 503 25.66 2.86 -2.32
N LEU A 504 26.08 2.15 -3.36
CA LEU A 504 25.78 2.50 -4.75
C LEU A 504 24.42 1.95 -5.20
N LEU A 505 24.33 0.64 -5.44
CA LEU A 505 23.14 -0.05 -5.93
C LEU A 505 22.32 -0.66 -4.77
N PRO A 506 20.98 -0.77 -4.87
CA PRO A 506 20.22 -1.61 -3.94
C PRO A 506 20.54 -3.10 -4.16
N ALA A 507 20.26 -3.94 -3.17
CA ALA A 507 20.39 -5.38 -3.31
C ALA A 507 19.47 -5.91 -4.42
N PRO A 508 19.97 -6.74 -5.37
CA PRO A 508 19.13 -7.37 -6.37
C PRO A 508 18.21 -8.42 -5.73
N TYR A 509 17.21 -8.88 -6.48
CA TYR A 509 16.47 -10.07 -6.08
C TYR A 509 17.39 -11.30 -6.03
N PRO A 510 17.15 -12.25 -5.11
CA PRO A 510 17.83 -13.54 -5.13
C PRO A 510 17.57 -14.32 -6.42
N ASN A 511 18.56 -15.11 -6.83
CA ASN A 511 18.42 -16.08 -7.92
C ASN A 511 18.07 -17.44 -7.33
N PRO A 512 16.83 -17.93 -7.51
CA PRO A 512 16.44 -19.23 -6.97
C PRO A 512 16.97 -20.37 -7.85
N PRO A 513 17.27 -21.55 -7.27
CA PRO A 513 17.40 -22.77 -8.06
C PRO A 513 16.07 -23.11 -8.75
N LEU A 514 16.16 -23.45 -10.03
CA LEU A 514 15.01 -23.76 -10.89
C LEU A 514 15.16 -25.15 -11.49
N THR A 515 14.04 -25.85 -11.59
CA THR A 515 13.88 -27.05 -12.42
C THR A 515 12.91 -26.74 -13.56
N THR A 516 12.97 -27.50 -14.65
CA THR A 516 12.12 -27.26 -15.83
C THR A 516 11.15 -28.41 -16.04
N VAL A 517 9.93 -28.08 -16.43
CA VAL A 517 8.87 -29.04 -16.80
C VAL A 517 8.23 -28.60 -18.11
N SER A 518 7.91 -29.54 -18.99
CA SER A 518 7.20 -29.22 -20.23
C SER A 518 5.77 -28.74 -19.95
N LEU A 519 5.39 -27.64 -20.60
CA LEU A 519 4.05 -27.07 -20.59
C LEU A 519 3.61 -26.80 -22.04
N GLY A 520 3.30 -27.88 -22.77
CA GLY A 520 2.96 -27.78 -24.19
C GLY A 520 4.16 -27.33 -25.03
N SER A 521 3.99 -26.25 -25.80
CA SER A 521 5.05 -25.61 -26.59
C SER A 521 6.01 -24.75 -25.75
N GLN A 522 5.75 -24.57 -24.45
CA GLN A 522 6.51 -23.71 -23.56
C GLN A 522 7.17 -24.52 -22.44
N THR A 523 8.17 -23.92 -21.79
CA THR A 523 8.83 -24.49 -20.61
C THR A 523 8.28 -23.81 -19.36
N LEU A 524 7.86 -24.59 -18.36
CA LEU A 524 7.52 -24.10 -17.03
C LEU A 524 8.75 -24.21 -16.12
N TYR A 525 9.14 -23.10 -15.50
CA TYR A 525 10.18 -23.07 -14.47
C TYR A 525 9.56 -23.30 -13.09
N LEU A 526 10.06 -24.28 -12.36
CA LEU A 526 9.64 -24.59 -10.99
C LEU A 526 10.76 -24.22 -10.02
N ALA A 527 10.46 -23.33 -9.07
CA ALA A 527 11.41 -22.95 -8.02
C ALA A 527 11.57 -24.09 -6.99
N THR A 528 12.82 -24.40 -6.64
CA THR A 528 13.18 -25.50 -5.71
C THR A 528 14.08 -25.02 -4.56
N ASP A 529 14.00 -23.74 -4.20
CA ASP A 529 14.81 -23.10 -3.15
C ASP A 529 14.55 -23.63 -1.73
N ARG A 530 13.48 -24.40 -1.55
CA ARG A 530 13.01 -24.95 -0.27
C ARG A 530 12.65 -26.43 -0.42
N THR A 531 13.68 -27.28 -0.46
CA THR A 531 13.53 -28.74 -0.56
C THR A 531 12.99 -29.38 0.72
N ASP A 532 13.00 -28.63 1.83
CA ASP A 532 12.47 -29.00 3.14
C ASP A 532 10.93 -28.92 3.23
N VAL A 533 10.28 -28.32 2.22
CA VAL A 533 8.83 -28.17 2.18
C VAL A 533 8.23 -29.05 1.09
N ALA A 534 7.19 -29.81 1.42
CA ALA A 534 6.44 -30.60 0.46
C ALA A 534 5.92 -29.70 -0.68
N HIS A 535 6.49 -29.87 -1.88
CA HIS A 535 6.06 -29.16 -3.08
C HIS A 535 4.68 -29.67 -3.50
N GLY A 536 3.68 -28.80 -3.41
CA GLY A 536 2.31 -29.10 -3.77
C GLY A 536 1.40 -27.96 -3.37
N ILE A 537 0.13 -28.02 -3.77
CA ILE A 537 -0.79 -26.91 -3.51
C ILE A 537 -0.95 -26.65 -1.99
N ARG A 538 -0.74 -27.70 -1.15
CA ARG A 538 -0.79 -27.69 0.33
C ARG A 538 0.55 -27.38 1.01
N GLY A 539 1.56 -26.88 0.29
CA GLY A 539 2.86 -26.52 0.85
C GLY A 539 3.44 -25.31 0.13
N TYR A 540 3.53 -24.18 0.83
CA TYR A 540 4.29 -23.01 0.34
C TYR A 540 5.75 -23.27 0.60
N TRP A 541 6.70 -22.80 -0.19
CA TRP A 541 7.32 -21.49 0.03
C TRP A 541 8.50 -21.36 -0.93
N SER A 542 8.35 -21.86 -2.15
CA SER A 542 9.37 -21.66 -3.16
C SER A 542 9.21 -20.30 -3.82
N ASN A 543 10.33 -19.66 -4.12
CA ASN A 543 10.38 -18.28 -4.56
C ASN A 543 10.91 -18.20 -5.99
N CYS A 544 10.10 -17.63 -6.88
CA CYS A 544 10.52 -17.34 -8.25
C CYS A 544 11.27 -16.01 -8.34
N TYR A 545 10.99 -15.05 -7.47
CA TYR A 545 11.58 -13.70 -7.55
C TYR A 545 11.45 -13.12 -8.98
N ALA A 546 12.55 -12.71 -9.60
CA ALA A 546 12.59 -12.22 -10.98
C ALA A 546 13.07 -13.29 -11.98
N ALA A 547 12.82 -14.57 -11.69
CA ALA A 547 13.13 -15.68 -12.59
C ALA A 547 12.37 -15.58 -13.93
N PRO A 548 12.86 -16.25 -14.99
CA PRO A 548 12.21 -16.27 -16.30
C PRO A 548 10.75 -16.75 -16.22
N LEU A 549 9.89 -16.15 -17.04
CA LEU A 549 8.48 -16.52 -17.12
C LEU A 549 8.28 -17.69 -18.10
N PRO A 550 7.31 -18.60 -17.83
CA PRO A 550 6.49 -18.68 -16.63
C PRO A 550 7.25 -19.40 -15.50
N CYS A 551 7.29 -18.79 -14.30
CA CYS A 551 7.78 -19.43 -13.09
C CYS A 551 6.67 -19.61 -12.05
N ALA A 552 6.63 -20.78 -11.42
CA ALA A 552 5.70 -21.08 -10.32
C ALA A 552 6.37 -21.91 -9.21
N PRO A 553 5.88 -21.82 -7.96
CA PRO A 553 6.38 -22.65 -6.86
C PRO A 553 5.94 -24.13 -6.94
N TYR A 554 4.95 -24.43 -7.78
CA TYR A 554 4.41 -25.77 -8.01
C TYR A 554 3.72 -25.82 -9.38
N ARG A 555 3.44 -27.02 -9.88
CA ARG A 555 2.58 -27.23 -11.05
C ARG A 555 1.16 -27.62 -10.60
N PRO A 556 0.15 -26.75 -10.78
CA PRO A 556 -1.24 -27.13 -10.55
C PRO A 556 -1.64 -28.36 -11.38
N PRO A 557 -2.38 -29.33 -10.80
CA PRO A 557 -2.94 -30.46 -11.55
C PRO A 557 -3.81 -29.96 -12.70
N GLY A 558 -3.72 -30.60 -13.86
CA GLY A 558 -4.51 -30.22 -15.04
C GLY A 558 -4.11 -28.90 -15.70
N LEU A 559 -3.06 -28.20 -15.23
CA LEU A 559 -2.60 -26.95 -15.84
C LEU A 559 -2.15 -27.16 -17.29
N GLN A 560 -2.72 -26.38 -18.20
CA GLN A 560 -2.42 -26.34 -19.63
C GLN A 560 -2.30 -24.90 -20.11
N LEU A 561 -1.54 -24.68 -21.19
CA LEU A 561 -1.64 -23.44 -21.94
C LEU A 561 -3.02 -23.35 -22.58
N ARG A 562 -3.55 -22.13 -22.65
CA ARG A 562 -4.78 -21.85 -23.38
C ARG A 562 -4.56 -21.77 -24.90
N GLY A 563 -3.34 -21.44 -25.33
CA GLY A 563 -2.93 -21.41 -26.73
C GLY A 563 -1.42 -21.66 -26.90
N GLU A 564 -0.80 -21.13 -27.94
CA GLU A 564 0.60 -21.36 -28.29
C GLU A 564 1.59 -20.45 -27.55
N SER A 565 1.14 -19.26 -27.12
CA SER A 565 1.97 -18.27 -26.42
C SER A 565 1.50 -18.03 -24.99
N LEU A 566 2.43 -17.60 -24.13
CA LEU A 566 2.13 -17.29 -22.72
C LEU A 566 1.08 -16.18 -22.57
N GLY A 567 1.04 -15.22 -23.51
CA GLY A 567 0.06 -14.13 -23.50
C GLY A 567 -1.38 -14.58 -23.74
N GLN A 568 -1.59 -15.75 -24.35
CA GLN A 568 -2.93 -16.29 -24.60
C GLN A 568 -3.58 -16.90 -23.35
N GLY A 569 -2.79 -17.18 -22.31
CA GLY A 569 -3.28 -17.54 -20.99
C GLY A 569 -3.13 -19.01 -20.60
N PHE A 570 -3.73 -19.34 -19.46
CA PHE A 570 -3.67 -20.65 -18.83
C PHE A 570 -5.07 -21.12 -18.42
N ARG A 571 -5.28 -22.43 -18.46
CA ARG A 571 -6.51 -23.09 -17.98
C ARG A 571 -6.21 -24.38 -17.25
N ILE A 572 -7.18 -24.88 -16.49
CA ILE A 572 -7.12 -26.18 -15.81
C ILE A 572 -8.31 -27.00 -16.31
N ASN A 573 -8.02 -28.20 -16.83
CA ASN A 573 -9.01 -29.18 -17.27
C ASN A 573 -9.18 -30.31 -16.25
#